data_AF-A0A7R9AIB6-F1
#
_entry.id   AF-A0A7R9AIB6-F1
#
_cell.length_a   1.000
_cell.length_b   1.000
_cell.length_c   1.000
_cell.angle_alpha   90.00
_cell.angle_beta   90.00
_cell.angle_gamma   90.00
#
_symmetry.space_group_name_H-M   'P 1'
#
loop_
_entity.id
_entity.type
_entity.pdbx_description
1 polymer ?
#
loop_
_entity_poly.entity_id
_entity_poly.type
_entity_poly.pdbx_seq_one_letter_code
_entity_poly.pdbx_strand_id
1 'polypeptide(L)'
;KYIVTILLSYEYPLNERLRTLLRLEALFSRFAYLQAQLQPIEHHFALQTFFDIIEVCNRSDVRGEILKELERQRQTLLSMSENPNINQDRLRQTLLQFDEVYAPLHQQKGKLGQHAIDNEWLVNAKSRILIPGGTCDFDLPPYHAWLHHSSDRRRSDLSSFLQPFEHVQQALKLVLKLLRQTGAVMQEVAQDGLYERNLAGRAYHLVHVDLKEGNIIPEISANKYVLRIRFMTQPDIREKPQVVNFPLHFELKLCIRMPNPPIVKCPTCQKKVIWQPQSLFRPFCSERCKNIDLAAWASGDYTIPVVEMDDVSMPDEDDRALDQRWH
;
A
#
# COMPACT_ATOMS: atom_id res chain seq x y z
N LYS A 1 30.89 22.54 -14.83
CA LYS A 1 29.65 21.92 -15.36
C LYS A 1 29.11 21.01 -14.26
N TYR A 2 28.13 21.46 -13.49
CA TYR A 2 27.47 20.59 -12.52
C TYR A 2 26.64 19.59 -13.32
N ILE A 3 27.07 18.33 -13.35
CA ILE A 3 26.22 17.24 -13.82
C ILE A 3 25.12 17.13 -12.77
N VAL A 4 23.93 17.63 -13.11
CA VAL A 4 22.74 17.36 -12.30
C VAL A 4 22.51 15.87 -12.44
N THR A 5 22.89 15.10 -11.42
CA THR A 5 22.57 13.67 -11.36
C THR A 5 21.05 13.58 -11.23
N ILE A 6 20.38 13.26 -12.33
CA ILE A 6 18.93 13.03 -12.32
C ILE A 6 18.71 11.72 -11.57
N LEU A 7 18.12 11.81 -10.38
CA LEU A 7 17.69 10.66 -9.62
C LEU A 7 16.33 10.20 -10.17
N LEU A 8 16.25 8.98 -10.68
CA LEU A 8 14.99 8.35 -11.11
C LEU A 8 14.51 7.37 -10.05
N SER A 9 13.30 7.59 -9.55
CA SER A 9 12.65 6.76 -8.54
C SER A 9 11.56 5.89 -9.16
N TYR A 10 11.59 4.60 -8.86
CA TYR A 10 10.63 3.61 -9.34
C TYR A 10 9.91 2.94 -8.16
N GLU A 11 8.58 2.92 -8.22
CA GLU A 11 7.72 2.26 -7.23
C GLU A 11 7.07 1.01 -7.81
N TYR A 12 7.20 -0.12 -7.11
CA TYR A 12 6.57 -1.37 -7.50
C TYR A 12 5.70 -1.96 -6.38
N PRO A 13 4.37 -2.09 -6.59
CA PRO A 13 3.47 -2.67 -5.60
C PRO A 13 3.58 -4.20 -5.56
N LEU A 14 3.75 -4.76 -4.36
CA LEU A 14 3.88 -6.20 -4.12
C LEU A 14 2.52 -6.91 -3.93
N ASN A 15 1.41 -6.17 -3.89
CA ASN A 15 0.06 -6.72 -3.78
C ASN A 15 -0.95 -5.88 -4.58
N GLU A 16 -2.05 -6.50 -5.01
CA GLU A 16 -3.06 -5.85 -5.85
C GLU A 16 -3.72 -4.65 -5.16
N ARG A 17 -3.96 -4.76 -3.84
CA ARG A 17 -4.51 -3.65 -3.06
C ARG A 17 -3.65 -2.39 -3.18
N LEU A 18 -2.34 -2.50 -2.98
CA LEU A 18 -1.45 -1.34 -3.12
C LEU A 18 -1.38 -0.86 -4.57
N ARG A 19 -1.42 -1.77 -5.55
CA ARG A 19 -1.47 -1.40 -6.98
C ARG A 19 -2.69 -0.53 -7.28
N THR A 20 -3.86 -0.86 -6.74
CA THR A 20 -5.08 -0.04 -6.84
C THR A 20 -4.89 1.34 -6.22
N LEU A 21 -4.28 1.42 -5.02
CA LEU A 21 -4.03 2.71 -4.35
C LEU A 21 -3.06 3.60 -5.13
N LEU A 22 -1.96 3.05 -5.65
CA LEU A 22 -0.99 3.81 -6.47
C LEU A 22 -1.62 4.28 -7.79
N ARG A 23 -2.44 3.45 -8.43
CA ARG A 23 -3.21 3.84 -9.63
C ARG A 23 -4.15 5.01 -9.32
N LEU A 24 -4.89 4.95 -8.22
CA LEU A 24 -5.75 6.04 -7.80
C LEU A 24 -4.96 7.31 -7.48
N GLU A 25 -3.81 7.22 -6.82
CA GLU A 25 -2.95 8.38 -6.59
C GLU A 25 -2.54 9.08 -7.89
N ALA A 26 -2.13 8.29 -8.89
CA ALA A 26 -1.75 8.79 -10.20
C ALA A 26 -2.96 9.43 -10.92
N LEU A 27 -4.14 8.81 -10.87
CA LEU A 27 -5.36 9.35 -11.47
C LEU A 27 -5.79 10.66 -10.80
N PHE A 28 -5.76 10.73 -9.47
CA PHE A 28 -6.07 11.96 -8.73
C PHE A 28 -5.07 13.09 -9.06
N SER A 29 -3.79 12.77 -9.20
CA SER A 29 -2.75 13.73 -9.56
C SER A 29 -2.94 14.24 -11.00
N ARG A 30 -3.24 13.33 -11.93
CA ARG A 30 -3.55 13.66 -13.32
C ARG A 30 -4.80 14.53 -13.42
N PHE A 31 -5.87 14.20 -12.69
CA PHE A 31 -7.10 15.01 -12.66
C PHE A 31 -6.82 16.42 -12.15
N ALA A 32 -6.11 16.55 -11.02
CA ALA A 32 -5.78 17.86 -10.45
C ALA A 32 -4.94 18.72 -11.42
N TYR A 33 -3.96 18.12 -12.10
CA TYR A 33 -3.17 18.82 -13.11
C TYR A 33 -4.04 19.29 -14.28
N LEU A 34 -4.90 18.42 -14.83
CA LEU A 34 -5.74 18.72 -15.98
C LEU A 34 -6.83 19.76 -15.67
N GLN A 35 -7.46 19.66 -14.49
CA GLN A 35 -8.43 20.65 -14.00
C GLN A 35 -7.78 22.04 -13.83
N ALA A 36 -6.49 22.09 -13.45
CA ALA A 36 -5.76 23.35 -13.30
C ALA A 36 -5.39 24.00 -14.65
N GLN A 37 -5.67 23.37 -15.79
CA GLN A 37 -5.43 23.96 -17.12
C GLN A 37 -6.62 24.85 -17.54
N LEU A 38 -6.46 25.59 -18.63
CA LEU A 38 -7.48 26.55 -19.09
C LEU A 38 -8.23 26.07 -20.33
N GLN A 39 -7.56 25.25 -21.13
CA GLN A 39 -7.99 24.88 -22.46
C GLN A 39 -9.04 23.74 -22.39
N PRO A 40 -9.98 23.67 -23.37
CA PRO A 40 -11.06 22.68 -23.33
C PRO A 40 -10.59 21.22 -23.44
N ILE A 41 -9.50 20.96 -24.18
CA ILE A 41 -9.00 19.61 -24.43
C ILE A 41 -8.48 18.93 -23.15
N GLU A 42 -7.88 19.70 -22.24
CA GLU A 42 -7.41 19.23 -20.95
C GLU A 42 -8.59 18.93 -20.03
N HIS A 43 -9.65 19.73 -20.09
CA HIS A 43 -10.88 19.45 -19.35
C HIS A 43 -11.65 18.23 -19.90
N HIS A 44 -11.53 17.93 -21.20
CA HIS A 44 -11.96 16.65 -21.76
C HIS A 44 -11.22 15.48 -21.11
N PHE A 45 -9.88 15.54 -21.07
CA PHE A 45 -9.08 14.49 -20.42
C PHE A 45 -9.25 14.45 -18.89
N ALA A 46 -9.58 15.58 -18.25
CA ALA A 46 -9.93 15.63 -16.84
C ALA A 46 -11.22 14.83 -16.60
N LEU A 47 -12.25 15.04 -17.43
CA LEU A 47 -13.50 14.29 -17.34
C LEU A 47 -13.31 12.79 -17.61
N GLN A 48 -12.48 12.44 -18.60
CA GLN A 48 -12.11 11.03 -18.83
C GLN A 48 -11.39 10.43 -17.61
N THR A 49 -10.44 11.17 -17.01
CA THR A 49 -9.74 10.75 -15.80
C THR A 49 -10.69 10.57 -14.62
N PHE A 50 -11.72 11.41 -14.50
CA PHE A 50 -12.77 11.24 -13.50
C PHE A 50 -13.54 9.92 -13.69
N PHE A 51 -13.85 9.54 -14.93
CA PHE A 51 -14.47 8.24 -15.20
C PHE A 51 -13.56 7.07 -14.85
N ASP A 52 -12.25 7.18 -15.12
CA ASP A 52 -11.27 6.18 -14.70
C ASP A 52 -11.23 6.03 -13.17
N ILE A 53 -11.30 7.15 -12.41
CA ILE A 53 -11.37 7.14 -10.94
C ILE A 53 -12.61 6.40 -10.46
N ILE A 54 -13.79 6.70 -11.03
CA ILE A 54 -15.05 6.02 -10.69
C ILE A 54 -14.92 4.52 -10.96
N GLU A 55 -14.34 4.14 -12.09
CA GLU A 55 -14.22 2.74 -12.47
C GLU A 55 -13.32 1.96 -11.51
N VAL A 56 -12.16 2.50 -11.15
CA VAL A 56 -11.26 1.87 -10.17
C VAL A 56 -11.94 1.76 -8.80
N CYS A 57 -12.63 2.81 -8.35
CA CYS A 57 -13.37 2.82 -7.09
C CYS A 57 -14.57 1.85 -7.06
N ASN A 58 -15.15 1.51 -8.22
CA ASN A 58 -16.31 0.61 -8.30
C ASN A 58 -15.93 -0.87 -8.44
N ARG A 59 -14.71 -1.17 -8.92
CA ARG A 59 -14.20 -2.54 -9.06
C ARG A 59 -13.76 -3.18 -7.74
N SER A 60 -13.48 -2.38 -6.71
CA SER A 60 -13.00 -2.85 -5.40
C SER A 60 -13.55 -1.98 -4.26
N ASP A 61 -13.64 -2.52 -3.05
CA ASP A 61 -14.06 -1.74 -1.87
C ASP A 61 -12.91 -0.86 -1.34
N VAL A 62 -12.51 0.11 -2.16
CA VAL A 62 -11.39 1.03 -1.86
C VAL A 62 -11.61 1.76 -0.55
N ARG A 63 -12.84 2.24 -0.30
CA ARG A 63 -13.19 2.98 0.92
C ARG A 63 -13.04 2.11 2.16
N GLY A 64 -13.59 0.90 2.17
CA GLY A 64 -13.45 -0.02 3.29
C GLY A 64 -11.99 -0.43 3.52
N GLU A 65 -11.22 -0.63 2.45
CA GLU A 65 -9.79 -0.94 2.53
C GLU A 65 -8.95 0.20 3.10
N ILE A 66 -9.25 1.45 2.74
CA ILE A 66 -8.59 2.64 3.28
C ILE A 66 -8.96 2.82 4.75
N LEU A 67 -10.24 2.73 5.12
CA LEU A 67 -10.69 2.84 6.51
C LEU A 67 -10.02 1.80 7.42
N LYS A 68 -9.96 0.55 6.97
CA LYS A 68 -9.23 -0.53 7.69
C LYS A 68 -7.75 -0.21 7.85
N GLU A 69 -7.12 0.41 6.85
CA GLU A 69 -5.71 0.80 6.93
C GLU A 69 -5.49 1.96 7.90
N LEU A 70 -6.35 2.97 7.84
CA LEU A 70 -6.28 4.14 8.71
C LEU A 70 -6.41 3.73 10.17
N GLU A 71 -7.42 2.93 10.50
CA GLU A 71 -7.64 2.45 11.87
C GLU A 71 -6.44 1.64 12.38
N ARG A 72 -5.91 0.74 11.53
CA ARG A 72 -4.75 -0.08 11.86
C ARG A 72 -3.51 0.78 12.14
N GLN A 73 -3.21 1.76 11.27
CA GLN A 73 -2.06 2.64 11.45
C GLN A 73 -2.23 3.55 12.67
N ARG A 74 -3.44 4.06 12.91
CA ARG A 74 -3.79 4.83 14.12
C ARG A 74 -3.53 4.02 15.38
N GLN A 75 -3.99 2.77 15.46
CA GLN A 75 -3.74 1.91 16.62
C GLN A 75 -2.24 1.65 16.84
N THR A 76 -1.48 1.45 15.78
CA THR A 76 -0.02 1.31 15.89
C THR A 76 0.63 2.59 16.43
N LEU A 77 0.25 3.77 15.95
CA LEU A 77 0.75 5.05 16.46
C LEU A 77 0.37 5.29 17.92
N LEU A 78 -0.85 4.93 18.33
CA LEU A 78 -1.29 5.02 19.72
C LEU A 78 -0.46 4.12 20.64
N SER A 79 -0.11 2.90 20.19
CA SER A 79 0.75 2.00 20.97
C SER A 79 2.15 2.56 21.21
N MET A 80 2.62 3.44 20.33
CA MET A 80 3.92 4.11 20.43
C MET A 80 3.87 5.34 21.34
N SER A 81 2.70 5.85 21.71
CA SER A 81 2.56 7.09 22.51
C SER A 81 3.20 7.02 23.89
N GLU A 82 3.35 5.82 24.46
CA GLU A 82 4.01 5.58 25.75
C GLU A 82 5.55 5.64 25.67
N ASN A 83 6.14 5.77 24.48
CA ASN A 83 7.58 5.79 24.30
C ASN A 83 8.17 7.20 24.56
N PRO A 84 9.02 7.38 25.58
CA PRO A 84 9.60 8.68 25.92
C PRO A 84 10.58 9.20 24.85
N ASN A 85 11.08 8.35 23.96
CA ASN A 85 11.99 8.74 22.88
C ASN A 85 11.26 9.26 21.63
N ILE A 86 9.92 9.31 21.63
CA ILE A 86 9.13 9.80 20.51
C ILE A 86 8.79 11.27 20.70
N ASN A 87 8.91 12.05 19.63
CA ASN A 87 8.44 13.43 19.61
C ASN A 87 6.90 13.44 19.74
N GLN A 88 6.44 13.74 20.94
CA GLN A 88 5.02 13.69 21.32
C GLN A 88 4.17 14.68 20.52
N ASP A 89 4.71 15.85 20.16
CA ASP A 89 3.99 16.86 19.39
C ASP A 89 3.73 16.39 17.96
N ARG A 90 4.75 15.81 17.30
CA ARG A 90 4.59 15.23 15.95
C ARG A 90 3.63 14.04 15.95
N LEU A 91 3.66 13.21 16.98
CA LEU A 91 2.74 12.09 17.13
C LEU A 91 1.29 12.58 17.27
N ARG A 92 1.04 13.56 18.14
CA ARG A 92 -0.28 14.18 18.32
C ARG A 92 -0.78 14.82 17.04
N GLN A 93 0.04 15.60 16.35
CA GLN A 93 -0.31 16.20 15.05
C GLN A 93 -0.67 15.14 14.01
N THR A 94 0.08 14.05 13.96
CA THR A 94 -0.21 12.95 13.04
C THR A 94 -1.54 12.28 13.38
N LEU A 95 -1.80 11.99 14.67
CA LEU A 95 -3.06 11.40 15.11
C LEU A 95 -4.27 12.30 14.82
N LEU A 96 -4.13 13.62 14.96
CA LEU A 96 -5.17 14.57 14.56
C LEU A 96 -5.47 14.50 13.05
N GLN A 97 -4.44 14.43 12.20
CA GLN A 97 -4.62 14.23 10.75
C GLN A 97 -5.36 12.94 10.42
N PHE A 98 -5.15 11.86 11.19
CA PHE A 98 -5.93 10.63 11.03
C PHE A 98 -7.41 10.85 11.34
N ASP A 99 -7.73 11.53 12.44
CA ASP A 99 -9.11 11.74 12.87
C ASP A 99 -9.88 12.67 11.93
N GLU A 100 -9.22 13.73 11.46
CA GLU A 100 -9.76 14.67 10.46
C GLU A 100 -10.15 13.97 9.15
N VAL A 101 -9.40 12.95 8.77
CA VAL A 101 -9.62 12.22 7.50
C VAL A 101 -10.52 11.00 7.68
N TYR A 102 -10.43 10.32 8.83
CA TYR A 102 -11.21 9.12 9.11
C TYR A 102 -12.70 9.44 9.32
N ALA A 103 -13.03 10.44 10.14
CA ALA A 103 -14.42 10.70 10.51
C ALA A 103 -15.32 11.04 9.30
N PRO A 104 -14.94 11.95 8.39
CA PRO A 104 -15.75 12.25 7.21
C PRO A 104 -15.88 11.05 6.27
N LEU A 105 -14.78 10.31 6.04
CA LEU A 105 -14.77 9.13 5.17
C LEU A 105 -15.67 8.01 5.71
N HIS A 106 -15.67 7.82 7.04
CA HIS A 106 -16.50 6.83 7.72
C HIS A 106 -17.99 7.23 7.71
N GLN A 107 -18.30 8.51 7.85
CA GLN A 107 -19.67 9.02 7.85
C GLN A 107 -20.29 9.09 6.44
N GLN A 108 -19.47 8.99 5.39
CA GLN A 108 -19.93 9.03 4.00
C GLN A 108 -20.85 7.84 3.67
N LYS A 109 -22.13 8.16 3.44
CA LYS A 109 -23.16 7.19 3.03
C LYS A 109 -23.19 7.03 1.51
N GLY A 110 -23.66 5.87 1.06
CA GLY A 110 -23.82 5.55 -0.36
C GLY A 110 -22.58 4.95 -1.01
N LYS A 111 -22.72 4.66 -2.31
CA LYS A 111 -21.65 4.12 -3.15
C LYS A 111 -20.86 5.27 -3.78
N LEU A 112 -19.53 5.14 -3.81
CA LEU A 112 -18.67 6.12 -4.48
C LEU A 112 -19.06 6.22 -5.96
N GLY A 113 -19.22 7.44 -6.46
CA GLY A 113 -19.61 7.68 -7.85
C GLY A 113 -21.10 7.46 -8.16
N GLN A 114 -21.96 7.22 -7.17
CA GLN A 114 -23.40 7.10 -7.42
C GLN A 114 -24.00 8.37 -8.03
N HIS A 115 -23.56 9.55 -7.58
CA HIS A 115 -23.98 10.84 -8.14
C HIS A 115 -23.67 10.99 -9.63
N ALA A 116 -22.61 10.33 -10.12
CA ALA A 116 -22.26 10.34 -11.53
C ALA A 116 -23.14 9.40 -12.37
N ILE A 117 -23.67 8.34 -11.75
CA ILE A 117 -24.65 7.44 -12.37
C ILE A 117 -26.02 8.12 -12.44
N ASP A 118 -26.37 8.90 -11.41
CA ASP A 118 -27.66 9.60 -11.33
C ASP A 118 -27.69 10.87 -12.20
N ASN A 119 -26.55 11.27 -12.77
CA ASN A 119 -26.41 12.45 -13.63
C ASN A 119 -26.45 12.05 -15.11
N GLU A 120 -27.55 12.37 -15.78
CA GLU A 120 -27.79 12.04 -17.19
C GLU A 120 -26.70 12.59 -18.13
N TRP A 121 -26.22 13.82 -17.88
CA TRP A 121 -25.16 14.43 -18.70
C TRP A 121 -23.84 13.65 -18.58
N LEU A 122 -23.46 13.23 -17.38
CA LEU A 122 -22.26 12.42 -17.14
C LEU A 122 -22.38 11.02 -17.74
N VAL A 123 -23.55 10.39 -17.64
CA VAL A 123 -23.82 9.07 -18.24
C VAL A 123 -23.68 9.13 -19.75
N ASN A 124 -24.33 10.11 -20.39
CA ASN A 124 -24.25 10.31 -21.84
C ASN A 124 -22.82 10.60 -22.29
N ALA A 125 -22.12 11.52 -21.61
CA ALA A 125 -20.71 11.83 -21.90
C ALA A 125 -19.81 10.59 -21.80
N LYS A 126 -19.94 9.82 -20.71
CA LYS A 126 -19.16 8.60 -20.48
C LYS A 126 -19.35 7.58 -21.60
N SER A 127 -20.60 7.35 -22.02
CA SER A 127 -20.93 6.34 -23.04
C SER A 127 -20.23 6.60 -24.39
N ARG A 128 -19.92 7.87 -24.69
CA ARG A 128 -19.40 8.31 -25.97
C ARG A 128 -17.91 8.60 -25.96
N ILE A 129 -17.36 9.08 -24.83
CA ILE A 129 -15.90 9.27 -24.64
C ILE A 129 -15.13 7.95 -24.82
N LEU A 130 -15.76 6.81 -24.52
CA LEU A 130 -15.16 5.49 -24.71
C LEU A 130 -15.13 5.03 -26.18
N ILE A 131 -15.85 5.70 -27.08
CA ILE A 131 -15.89 5.39 -28.50
C ILE A 131 -14.83 6.25 -29.21
N PRO A 132 -13.91 5.66 -29.99
CA PRO A 132 -12.97 6.44 -30.79
C PRO A 132 -13.69 7.46 -31.68
N GLY A 133 -13.37 8.75 -31.53
CA GLY A 133 -14.03 9.83 -32.26
C GLY A 133 -15.47 10.12 -31.83
N GLY A 134 -15.99 9.47 -30.78
CA GLY A 134 -17.38 9.58 -30.37
C GLY A 134 -17.74 10.90 -29.68
N THR A 135 -16.80 11.83 -29.48
CA THR A 135 -17.02 13.14 -28.85
C THR A 135 -17.23 14.27 -29.83
N CYS A 136 -17.54 13.96 -31.09
CA CYS A 136 -17.92 14.94 -32.09
C CYS A 136 -19.17 15.74 -31.67
N ASP A 137 -19.28 16.96 -32.19
CA ASP A 137 -20.36 17.90 -31.91
C ASP A 137 -21.73 17.36 -32.34
N PHE A 138 -21.80 16.58 -33.43
CA PHE A 138 -23.02 15.93 -33.89
C PHE A 138 -23.45 14.74 -33.02
N ASP A 139 -22.52 14.09 -32.31
CA ASP A 139 -22.81 12.93 -31.45
C ASP A 139 -23.13 13.34 -30.00
N LEU A 140 -22.48 14.39 -29.48
CA LEU A 140 -22.81 14.99 -28.18
C LEU A 140 -22.85 16.52 -28.21
N PRO A 141 -23.92 17.12 -28.76
CA PRO A 141 -24.09 18.57 -28.76
C PRO A 141 -24.01 19.21 -27.36
N PRO A 142 -24.63 18.65 -26.28
CA PRO A 142 -24.54 19.23 -24.93
C PRO A 142 -23.13 19.19 -24.34
N TYR A 143 -22.36 18.15 -24.66
CA TYR A 143 -20.97 18.03 -24.23
C TYR A 143 -20.08 19.02 -24.99
N HIS A 144 -20.28 19.14 -26.29
CA HIS A 144 -19.59 20.13 -27.12
C HIS A 144 -19.88 21.55 -26.62
N ALA A 145 -21.14 21.89 -26.32
CA ALA A 145 -21.49 23.18 -25.72
C ALA A 145 -20.78 23.42 -24.38
N TRP A 146 -20.66 22.40 -23.52
CA TRP A 146 -19.93 22.49 -22.26
C TRP A 146 -18.43 22.79 -22.47
N LEU A 147 -17.80 22.22 -23.50
CA LEU A 147 -16.41 22.54 -23.85
C LEU A 147 -16.21 24.01 -24.23
N HIS A 148 -17.24 24.71 -24.72
CA HIS A 148 -17.20 26.14 -25.08
C HIS A 148 -17.54 27.11 -23.96
N HIS A 149 -17.85 26.63 -22.75
CA HIS A 149 -18.02 27.51 -21.59
C HIS A 149 -16.72 28.25 -21.20
N SER A 150 -16.77 29.13 -20.19
CA SER A 150 -15.54 29.68 -19.62
C SER A 150 -14.72 28.58 -18.92
N SER A 151 -13.39 28.77 -18.85
CA SER A 151 -12.51 27.88 -18.10
C SER A 151 -12.96 27.71 -16.65
N ASP A 152 -13.38 28.81 -16.02
CA ASP A 152 -13.80 28.82 -14.61
C ASP A 152 -15.07 28.00 -14.39
N ARG A 153 -16.04 28.09 -15.32
CA ARG A 153 -17.25 27.26 -15.25
C ARG A 153 -16.91 25.78 -15.37
N ARG A 154 -16.11 25.38 -16.36
CA ARG A 154 -15.69 23.97 -16.51
C ARG A 154 -14.93 23.47 -15.29
N ARG A 155 -14.04 24.28 -14.70
CA ARG A 155 -13.30 23.92 -13.47
C ARG A 155 -14.22 23.73 -12.27
N SER A 156 -15.22 24.59 -12.13
CA SER A 156 -16.24 24.48 -11.09
C SER A 156 -17.03 23.18 -11.24
N ASP A 157 -17.47 22.85 -12.45
CA ASP A 157 -18.18 21.59 -12.74
C ASP A 157 -17.30 20.37 -12.39
N LEU A 158 -16.05 20.35 -12.88
CA LEU A 158 -15.07 19.29 -12.57
C LEU A 158 -14.82 19.15 -11.07
N SER A 159 -14.72 20.25 -10.34
CA SER A 159 -14.57 20.24 -8.88
C SER A 159 -15.77 19.61 -8.20
N SER A 160 -16.99 19.99 -8.62
CA SER A 160 -18.23 19.43 -8.08
C SER A 160 -18.33 17.92 -8.36
N PHE A 161 -17.88 17.47 -9.52
CA PHE A 161 -17.87 16.04 -9.86
C PHE A 161 -16.92 15.25 -8.95
N LEU A 162 -15.73 15.78 -8.66
CA LEU A 162 -14.73 15.12 -7.82
C LEU A 162 -15.02 15.24 -6.31
N GLN A 163 -15.79 16.25 -5.87
CA GLN A 163 -16.03 16.55 -4.46
C GLN A 163 -16.35 15.29 -3.60
N PRO A 164 -17.21 14.34 -4.01
CA PRO A 164 -17.50 13.15 -3.20
C PRO A 164 -16.30 12.20 -2.99
N PHE A 165 -15.20 12.39 -3.71
CA PHE A 165 -13.96 11.61 -3.61
C PHE A 165 -12.85 12.31 -2.79
N GLU A 166 -13.04 13.56 -2.35
CA GLU A 166 -12.01 14.33 -1.65
C GLU A 166 -11.49 13.61 -0.39
N HIS A 167 -12.40 13.08 0.44
CA HIS A 167 -12.02 12.33 1.63
C HIS A 167 -11.23 11.05 1.30
N VAL A 168 -11.60 10.37 0.21
CA VAL A 168 -10.86 9.19 -0.29
C VAL A 168 -9.45 9.62 -0.72
N GLN A 169 -9.32 10.72 -1.46
CA GLN A 169 -8.04 11.24 -1.92
C GLN A 169 -7.13 11.63 -0.75
N GLN A 170 -7.65 12.33 0.25
CA GLN A 170 -6.91 12.73 1.45
C GLN A 170 -6.43 11.51 2.24
N ALA A 171 -7.33 10.55 2.47
CA ALA A 171 -7.02 9.30 3.17
C ALA A 171 -5.97 8.47 2.45
N LEU A 172 -6.10 8.34 1.13
CA LEU A 172 -5.15 7.63 0.30
C LEU A 172 -3.76 8.28 0.36
N LYS A 173 -3.67 9.62 0.25
CA LYS A 173 -2.41 10.35 0.39
C LYS A 173 -1.75 10.10 1.75
N LEU A 174 -2.52 10.12 2.84
CA LEU A 174 -2.00 9.87 4.18
C LEU A 174 -1.46 8.43 4.33
N VAL A 175 -2.24 7.43 3.89
CA VAL A 175 -1.86 6.02 3.94
C VAL A 175 -0.58 5.75 3.14
N LEU A 176 -0.48 6.26 1.91
CA LEU A 176 0.69 6.07 1.05
C LEU A 176 1.90 6.83 1.57
N LYS A 177 1.74 8.06 2.06
CA LYS A 177 2.81 8.85 2.67
C LYS A 177 3.48 8.09 3.82
N LEU A 178 2.68 7.52 4.71
CA LEU A 178 3.19 6.78 5.86
C LEU A 178 3.82 5.45 5.45
N LEU A 179 3.24 4.76 4.46
CA LEU A 179 3.86 3.56 3.89
C LEU A 179 5.23 3.86 3.28
N ARG A 180 5.36 4.93 2.49
CA ARG A 180 6.64 5.36 1.89
C ARG A 180 7.69 5.74 2.93
N GLN A 181 7.28 6.12 4.14
CA GLN A 181 8.20 6.44 5.23
C GLN A 181 8.75 5.20 5.94
N THR A 182 8.16 4.02 5.76
CA THR A 182 8.64 2.79 6.41
C THR A 182 9.77 2.11 5.63
N GLY A 183 10.57 1.29 6.32
CA GLY A 183 11.69 0.57 5.71
C GLY A 183 12.97 1.40 5.67
N ALA A 184 14.11 0.70 5.69
CA ALA A 184 15.43 1.30 5.57
C ALA A 184 15.86 1.37 4.10
N VAL A 185 16.56 2.44 3.73
CA VAL A 185 17.26 2.54 2.46
C VAL A 185 18.51 1.67 2.53
N MET A 186 18.72 0.83 1.52
CA MET A 186 19.85 -0.09 1.40
C MET A 186 20.59 0.24 0.11
N GLN A 187 21.92 0.25 0.17
CA GLN A 187 22.76 0.35 -1.02
C GLN A 187 23.02 -1.07 -1.51
N GLU A 188 22.60 -1.36 -2.74
CA GLU A 188 22.69 -2.69 -3.34
C GLU A 188 23.44 -2.62 -4.69
N VAL A 189 23.92 -3.78 -5.15
CA VAL A 189 24.61 -3.91 -6.44
C VAL A 189 23.96 -5.02 -7.24
N ALA A 190 23.55 -4.70 -8.47
CA ALA A 190 23.13 -5.69 -9.46
C ALA A 190 24.35 -6.15 -10.26
N GLN A 191 24.60 -7.46 -10.27
CA GLN A 191 25.67 -8.06 -11.07
C GLN A 191 25.13 -8.34 -12.47
N ASP A 192 25.83 -7.87 -13.50
CA ASP A 192 25.40 -8.01 -14.90
C ASP A 192 23.92 -7.62 -15.11
N GLY A 193 23.50 -6.51 -14.49
CA GLY A 193 22.15 -5.98 -14.61
C GLY A 193 21.07 -6.84 -13.93
N LEU A 194 21.43 -7.83 -13.13
CA LEU A 194 20.50 -8.71 -12.42
C LEU A 194 20.69 -8.59 -10.90
N TYR A 195 19.56 -8.51 -10.20
CA TYR A 195 19.52 -8.51 -8.74
C TYR A 195 18.41 -9.44 -8.26
N GLU A 196 18.74 -10.30 -7.28
CA GLU A 196 17.79 -11.19 -6.62
C GLU A 196 17.95 -11.10 -5.11
N ARG A 197 16.82 -11.04 -4.39
CA ARG A 197 16.78 -11.01 -2.92
C ARG A 197 15.71 -11.95 -2.38
N ASN A 198 16.08 -12.75 -1.39
CA ASN A 198 15.14 -13.54 -0.61
C ASN A 198 14.39 -12.65 0.41
N LEU A 199 13.06 -12.68 0.38
CA LEU A 199 12.15 -11.94 1.26
C LEU A 199 11.74 -12.74 2.50
N ALA A 200 12.10 -14.03 2.58
CA ALA A 200 11.85 -14.92 3.71
C ALA A 200 10.37 -14.96 4.15
N GLY A 201 9.44 -14.77 3.21
CA GLY A 201 8.01 -14.76 3.49
C GLY A 201 7.51 -13.53 4.26
N ARG A 202 8.35 -12.52 4.50
CA ARG A 202 7.96 -11.27 5.16
C ARG A 202 6.97 -10.49 4.30
N ALA A 203 6.01 -9.84 4.96
CA ALA A 203 4.97 -9.04 4.30
C ALA A 203 5.48 -7.65 3.90
N TYR A 204 6.24 -7.58 2.81
CA TYR A 204 6.57 -6.33 2.14
C TYR A 204 5.40 -5.87 1.26
N HIS A 205 5.22 -4.56 1.11
CA HIS A 205 4.10 -4.00 0.36
C HIS A 205 4.54 -3.17 -0.84
N LEU A 206 5.62 -2.40 -0.71
CA LEU A 206 6.14 -1.53 -1.77
C LEU A 206 7.64 -1.75 -1.90
N VAL A 207 8.12 -1.78 -3.14
CA VAL A 207 9.55 -1.68 -3.46
C VAL A 207 9.80 -0.31 -4.05
N HIS A 208 10.82 0.38 -3.55
CA HIS A 208 11.33 1.62 -4.11
C HIS A 208 12.75 1.38 -4.61
N VAL A 209 13.02 1.76 -5.86
CA VAL A 209 14.32 1.65 -6.52
C VAL A 209 14.73 3.04 -6.99
N ASP A 210 15.83 3.56 -6.47
CA ASP A 210 16.40 4.84 -6.90
C ASP A 210 17.67 4.61 -7.71
N LEU A 211 17.69 5.19 -8.92
CA LEU A 211 18.77 5.10 -9.88
C LEU A 211 19.40 6.49 -10.09
N LYS A 212 20.73 6.53 -10.12
CA LYS A 212 21.51 7.74 -10.41
C LYS A 212 21.71 7.97 -11.92
N GLU A 213 21.39 6.97 -12.73
CA GLU A 213 21.55 6.97 -14.18
C GLU A 213 20.19 7.00 -14.88
N GLY A 214 19.99 7.99 -15.76
CA GLY A 214 18.68 8.26 -16.39
C GLY A 214 18.25 7.27 -17.48
N ASN A 215 19.18 6.48 -18.04
CA ASN A 215 18.93 5.61 -19.19
C ASN A 215 18.78 4.13 -18.82
N ILE A 216 18.62 3.84 -17.53
CA ILE A 216 18.44 2.49 -17.01
C ILE A 216 16.99 2.32 -16.56
N ILE A 217 16.38 1.22 -16.99
CA ILE A 217 15.00 0.87 -16.75
C ILE A 217 14.98 -0.38 -15.85
N PRO A 218 14.44 -0.32 -14.62
CA PRO A 218 14.28 -1.50 -13.79
C PRO A 218 12.99 -2.25 -14.14
N GLU A 219 13.13 -3.49 -14.59
CA GLU A 219 12.04 -4.46 -14.70
C GLU A 219 11.96 -5.27 -13.40
N ILE A 220 10.96 -4.96 -12.58
CA ILE A 220 10.79 -5.54 -11.24
C ILE A 220 9.76 -6.67 -11.29
N SER A 221 10.10 -7.83 -10.76
CA SER A 221 9.19 -8.94 -10.53
C SER A 221 9.36 -9.48 -9.11
N ALA A 222 8.27 -9.85 -8.46
CA ALA A 222 8.34 -10.30 -7.08
C ALA A 222 7.20 -11.25 -6.73
N ASN A 223 7.49 -12.17 -5.81
CA ASN A 223 6.51 -12.98 -5.11
C ASN A 223 6.74 -12.89 -3.59
N LYS A 224 6.04 -13.68 -2.79
CA LYS A 224 6.17 -13.66 -1.32
C LYS A 224 7.58 -14.01 -0.81
N TYR A 225 8.38 -14.72 -1.58
CA TYR A 225 9.68 -15.25 -1.18
C TYR A 225 10.86 -14.59 -1.87
N VAL A 226 10.69 -14.05 -3.07
CA VAL A 226 11.79 -13.57 -3.89
C VAL A 226 11.40 -12.27 -4.59
N LEU A 227 12.32 -11.30 -4.53
CA LEU A 227 12.34 -10.09 -5.35
C LEU A 227 13.41 -10.25 -6.42
N ARG A 228 13.07 -10.01 -7.68
CA ARG A 228 13.99 -9.96 -8.82
C ARG A 228 13.88 -8.61 -9.51
N ILE A 229 15.03 -8.03 -9.82
CA ILE A 229 15.11 -6.79 -10.59
C ILE A 229 16.08 -7.03 -11.74
N ARG A 230 15.62 -6.77 -12.96
CA ARG A 230 16.43 -6.79 -14.17
C ARG A 230 16.57 -5.37 -14.69
N PHE A 231 17.80 -4.88 -14.78
CA PHE A 231 18.13 -3.55 -15.24
C PHE A 231 18.44 -3.58 -16.74
N MET A 232 17.67 -2.80 -17.49
CA MET A 232 17.73 -2.73 -18.94
C MET A 232 18.17 -1.34 -19.39
N THR A 233 18.81 -1.24 -20.54
CA THR A 233 19.00 0.03 -21.25
C THR A 233 18.37 -0.05 -22.63
N GLN A 234 17.83 1.08 -23.10
CA GLN A 234 17.22 1.19 -24.41
C GLN A 234 17.59 2.56 -25.02
N PRO A 235 18.78 2.67 -25.66
CA PRO A 235 19.24 3.92 -26.26
C PRO A 235 18.32 4.40 -27.40
N ASP A 236 17.74 3.48 -28.16
CA ASP A 236 16.74 3.75 -29.18
C ASP A 236 15.41 3.05 -28.83
N ILE A 237 14.34 3.82 -28.68
CA ILE A 237 13.00 3.32 -28.34
C ILE A 237 12.43 2.34 -29.38
N ARG A 238 12.98 2.32 -30.59
CA ARG A 238 12.61 1.40 -31.67
C ARG A 238 13.29 0.03 -31.54
N GLU A 239 14.37 -0.06 -30.77
CA GLU A 239 15.12 -1.30 -30.56
C GLU A 239 14.64 -2.05 -29.33
N LYS A 240 15.00 -3.33 -29.21
CA LYS A 240 14.69 -4.11 -28.00
C LYS A 240 15.56 -3.63 -26.83
N PRO A 241 14.99 -3.42 -25.63
CA PRO A 241 15.79 -3.18 -24.43
C PRO A 241 16.80 -4.30 -24.23
N GLN A 242 18.02 -3.94 -23.83
CA GLN A 242 19.11 -4.88 -23.55
C GLN A 242 19.46 -4.86 -22.06
N VAL A 243 19.80 -6.03 -21.50
CA VAL A 243 20.24 -6.11 -20.09
C VAL A 243 21.57 -5.40 -19.97
N VAL A 244 21.71 -4.60 -18.92
CA VAL A 244 22.96 -3.95 -18.55
C VAL A 244 24.01 -5.02 -18.20
N ASN A 245 25.22 -4.94 -18.74
CA ASN A 245 26.28 -5.94 -18.56
C ASN A 245 27.43 -5.47 -17.66
N PHE A 246 27.13 -4.55 -16.73
CA PHE A 246 28.09 -4.04 -15.77
C PHE A 246 27.48 -4.00 -14.37
N PRO A 247 28.31 -4.01 -13.30
CA PRO A 247 27.83 -3.84 -11.94
C PRO A 247 27.13 -2.50 -11.77
N LEU A 248 25.84 -2.53 -11.40
CA LEU A 248 25.03 -1.32 -11.23
C LEU A 248 24.73 -1.10 -9.75
N HIS A 249 25.16 0.05 -9.22
CA HIS A 249 24.82 0.49 -7.88
C HIS A 249 23.46 1.18 -7.87
N PHE A 250 22.60 0.82 -6.93
CA PHE A 250 21.28 1.43 -6.76
C PHE A 250 20.84 1.44 -5.31
N GLU A 251 19.88 2.31 -5.01
CA GLU A 251 19.24 2.38 -3.71
C GLU A 251 17.94 1.57 -3.72
N LEU A 252 17.82 0.65 -2.77
CA LEU A 252 16.65 -0.20 -2.59
C LEU A 252 16.00 0.12 -1.24
N LYS A 253 14.69 0.35 -1.25
CA LYS A 253 13.89 0.43 -0.03
C LYS A 253 12.69 -0.49 -0.12
N LEU A 254 12.54 -1.33 0.89
CA LEU A 254 11.42 -2.27 1.01
C LEU A 254 10.46 -1.78 2.10
N CYS A 255 9.33 -1.22 1.69
CA CYS A 255 8.37 -0.67 2.64
C CYS A 255 7.47 -1.79 3.17
N ILE A 256 7.37 -1.81 4.50
CA ILE A 256 6.47 -2.68 5.24
C ILE A 256 5.32 -1.84 5.79
N ARG A 257 4.21 -2.49 6.09
CA ARG A 257 3.20 -1.86 6.93
C ARG A 257 3.80 -1.52 8.28
N MET A 258 3.34 -0.44 8.92
CA MET A 258 3.75 -0.17 10.30
C MET A 258 3.52 -1.43 11.15
N PRO A 259 4.55 -1.91 11.86
CA PRO A 259 4.44 -3.13 12.64
C PRO A 259 3.53 -2.87 13.84
N ASN A 260 2.50 -3.70 14.01
CA ASN A 260 1.74 -3.69 15.24
C ASN A 260 2.55 -4.48 16.28
N PRO A 261 2.94 -3.89 17.42
CA PRO A 261 3.65 -4.65 18.43
C PRO A 261 2.74 -5.79 18.93
N PRO A 262 3.23 -7.05 19.01
CA PRO A 262 2.39 -8.17 19.44
C PRO A 262 1.83 -7.90 20.84
N ILE A 263 0.54 -8.17 21.05
CA ILE A 263 -0.06 -8.08 22.39
C ILE A 263 -0.10 -9.49 22.98
N VAL A 264 0.57 -9.68 24.12
CA VAL A 264 0.50 -10.93 24.89
C VAL A 264 -0.33 -10.73 26.15
N LYS A 265 -0.96 -11.78 26.66
CA LYS A 265 -1.61 -11.74 27.97
C LYS A 265 -0.57 -12.09 29.03
N CYS A 266 -0.48 -11.28 30.08
CA CYS A 266 0.33 -11.59 31.26
C CYS A 266 -0.14 -12.94 31.84
N PRO A 267 0.74 -13.95 32.00
CA PRO A 267 0.34 -15.25 32.53
C PRO A 267 -0.31 -15.16 33.93
N THR A 268 0.20 -14.25 34.77
CA THR A 268 -0.21 -14.10 36.16
C THR A 268 -1.57 -13.41 36.34
N CYS A 269 -1.84 -12.35 35.57
CA CYS A 269 -3.01 -11.49 35.80
C CYS A 269 -3.87 -11.26 34.56
N GLN A 270 -3.51 -11.89 33.44
CA GLN A 270 -4.18 -11.80 32.13
C GLN A 270 -4.23 -10.39 31.51
N LYS A 271 -3.55 -9.40 32.11
CA LYS A 271 -3.46 -8.04 31.58
C LYS A 271 -2.74 -8.06 30.23
N LYS A 272 -3.28 -7.33 29.25
CA LYS A 272 -2.67 -7.19 27.92
C LYS A 272 -1.36 -6.41 28.04
N VAL A 273 -0.27 -6.98 27.53
CA VAL A 273 1.08 -6.41 27.50
C VAL A 273 1.51 -6.26 26.05
N ILE A 274 1.90 -5.04 25.67
CA ILE A 274 2.47 -4.77 24.36
C ILE A 274 3.93 -5.26 24.35
N TRP A 275 4.28 -6.10 23.39
CA TRP A 275 5.61 -6.71 23.25
C TRP A 275 6.57 -5.74 22.55
N GLN A 276 7.12 -4.83 23.33
CA GLN A 276 8.10 -3.82 22.90
C GLN A 276 9.35 -3.84 23.80
N PRO A 277 10.52 -3.35 23.34
CA PRO A 277 11.76 -3.35 24.12
C PRO A 277 11.67 -2.68 25.51
N GLN A 278 10.78 -1.70 25.65
CA GLN A 278 10.53 -0.95 26.89
C GLN A 278 9.72 -1.75 27.92
N SER A 279 9.00 -2.80 27.50
CA SER A 279 8.29 -3.72 28.40
C SER A 279 9.31 -4.65 29.06
N LEU A 280 10.05 -4.15 30.05
CA LEU A 280 11.18 -4.82 30.71
C LEU A 280 10.85 -6.20 31.29
N PHE A 281 9.59 -6.39 31.70
CA PHE A 281 9.13 -7.61 32.36
C PHE A 281 8.33 -8.53 31.44
N ARG A 282 8.28 -8.29 30.12
CA ARG A 282 7.59 -9.15 29.16
C ARG A 282 7.97 -10.64 29.35
N PRO A 283 7.01 -11.59 29.34
CA PRO A 283 5.59 -11.45 29.01
C PRO A 283 4.70 -10.82 30.11
N PHE A 284 5.24 -10.51 31.30
CA PHE A 284 4.50 -10.00 32.45
C PHE A 284 4.25 -8.49 32.36
N CYS A 285 3.15 -8.03 32.97
CA CYS A 285 2.80 -6.60 32.96
C CYS A 285 3.61 -5.76 33.96
N SER A 286 4.31 -6.38 34.90
CA SER A 286 5.10 -5.72 35.93
C SER A 286 6.09 -6.70 36.57
N GLU A 287 7.09 -6.16 37.27
CA GLU A 287 8.03 -6.93 38.08
C GLU A 287 7.32 -7.80 39.12
N ARG A 288 6.24 -7.27 39.71
CA ARG A 288 5.40 -8.02 40.64
C ARG A 288 4.83 -9.29 40.02
N CYS A 289 4.26 -9.21 38.81
CA CYS A 289 3.72 -10.39 38.15
C CYS A 289 4.81 -11.41 37.78
N LYS A 290 5.98 -10.92 37.34
CA LYS A 290 7.15 -11.78 37.11
C LYS A 290 7.57 -12.53 38.37
N ASN A 291 7.62 -11.85 39.51
CA ASN A 291 8.03 -12.45 40.78
C ASN A 291 6.98 -13.41 41.34
N ILE A 292 5.69 -13.15 41.13
CA ILE A 292 4.61 -14.08 41.51
C ILE A 292 4.71 -15.37 40.68
N ASP A 293 4.92 -15.26 39.37
CA ASP A 293 5.11 -16.42 38.49
C ASP A 293 6.34 -17.23 38.93
N LEU A 294 7.47 -16.55 39.17
CA LEU A 294 8.71 -17.18 39.65
C LEU A 294 8.53 -17.90 41.01
N ALA A 295 7.72 -17.34 41.91
CA ALA A 295 7.40 -17.98 43.18
C ALA A 295 6.55 -19.25 43.00
N ALA A 296 5.56 -19.23 42.09
CA ALA A 296 4.74 -20.40 41.75
C ALA A 296 5.58 -21.55 41.14
N TRP A 297 6.64 -21.23 40.41
CA TRP A 297 7.62 -22.21 39.93
C TRP A 297 8.44 -22.80 41.09
N ALA A 298 8.85 -21.96 42.04
CA ALA A 298 9.63 -22.41 43.20
C ALA A 298 8.80 -23.25 44.18
N SER A 299 7.49 -23.02 44.29
CA SER A 299 6.57 -23.83 45.11
C SER A 299 6.14 -25.15 44.45
N GLY A 300 6.46 -25.36 43.17
CA GLY A 300 6.09 -26.58 42.45
C GLY A 300 4.63 -26.60 41.99
N ASP A 301 3.98 -25.43 41.86
CA ASP A 301 2.56 -25.34 41.46
C ASP A 301 2.32 -25.64 39.96
N TYR A 302 3.39 -25.78 39.18
CA TYR A 302 3.29 -26.16 37.77
C TYR A 302 3.44 -27.67 37.60
N THR A 303 2.32 -28.34 37.31
CA THR A 303 2.30 -29.73 36.86
C THR A 303 2.34 -29.79 35.34
N ILE A 304 3.33 -30.48 34.78
CA ILE A 304 3.33 -30.86 33.37
C ILE A 304 2.41 -32.09 33.26
N PRO A 305 1.28 -32.03 32.55
CA PRO A 305 0.43 -33.20 32.37
C PRO A 305 1.21 -34.28 31.64
N VAL A 306 1.31 -35.46 32.25
CA VAL A 306 1.75 -36.67 31.55
C VAL A 306 0.64 -37.01 30.57
N VAL A 307 0.92 -36.86 29.28
CA VAL A 307 0.10 -37.50 28.25
C VAL A 307 0.46 -38.98 28.34
N GLU A 308 -0.46 -39.79 28.88
CA GLU A 308 -0.35 -41.24 28.76
C GLU A 308 -0.36 -41.56 27.27
N MET A 309 0.76 -42.10 26.77
CA MET A 309 0.80 -42.72 25.44
C MET A 309 -0.01 -44.01 25.56
N ASP A 310 -1.32 -43.92 25.31
CA ASP A 310 -2.14 -45.09 25.07
C ASP A 310 -1.49 -45.92 23.95
N ASP A 311 -1.30 -47.21 24.26
CA ASP A 311 -0.70 -48.27 23.45
C ASP A 311 -0.43 -47.91 21.99
N VAL A 312 0.81 -47.53 21.69
CA VAL A 312 1.37 -47.81 20.36
C VAL A 312 1.55 -49.32 20.32
N SER A 313 0.52 -50.04 19.86
CA SER A 313 0.69 -51.40 19.41
C SER A 313 1.82 -51.41 18.38
N MET A 314 2.91 -52.12 18.72
CA MET A 314 3.94 -52.47 17.76
C MET A 314 3.23 -53.08 16.53
N PRO A 315 3.44 -52.54 15.31
CA PRO A 315 2.94 -53.21 14.12
C PRO A 315 3.66 -54.57 14.00
N ASP A 316 2.90 -55.64 13.77
CA ASP A 316 3.44 -56.96 13.50
C ASP A 316 4.43 -56.90 12.32
N GLU A 317 5.52 -57.68 12.40
CA GLU A 317 6.69 -57.68 11.51
C GLU A 317 6.44 -58.14 10.04
N ASP A 318 5.21 -58.10 9.51
CA ASP A 318 4.87 -58.82 8.27
C ASP A 318 4.40 -57.97 7.07
N ASP A 319 4.88 -56.73 6.91
CA ASP A 319 4.71 -55.99 5.66
C ASP A 319 6.04 -55.37 5.15
N ARG A 320 7.01 -56.26 4.88
CA ARG A 320 8.14 -55.97 3.98
C ARG A 320 7.73 -56.13 2.52
N ALA A 321 6.75 -55.36 2.07
CA ALA A 321 6.50 -55.16 0.65
C ALA A 321 5.91 -53.78 0.44
N LEU A 322 6.58 -52.99 -0.41
CA LEU A 322 6.19 -51.68 -0.99
C LEU A 322 7.17 -50.55 -0.69
N ASP A 323 8.47 -50.77 -0.97
CA ASP A 323 9.44 -49.69 -1.18
C ASP A 323 10.06 -49.75 -2.59
N GLN A 324 9.23 -49.52 -3.60
CA GLN A 324 9.68 -49.22 -4.97
C GLN A 324 8.72 -48.22 -5.62
N ARG A 325 8.78 -46.95 -5.22
CA ARG A 325 8.16 -45.86 -6.01
C ARG A 325 8.66 -44.45 -5.70
N TRP A 326 9.97 -44.26 -5.58
CA TRP A 326 10.59 -42.93 -5.71
C TRP A 326 11.95 -43.05 -6.42
N HIS A 327 11.88 -43.11 -7.75
CA HIS A 327 12.93 -42.65 -8.65
C HIS A 327 12.33 -41.67 -9.64
#